data_AF-A0A1I3JPY1-F1
#
_entry.id   AF-A0A1I3JPY1-F1
#
_cell.length_a   1.000
_cell.length_b   1.000
_cell.length_c   1.000
_cell.angle_alpha   90.00
_cell.angle_beta   90.00
_cell.angle_gamma   90.00
#
_symmetry.space_group_name_H-M   'P 1'
#
loop_
_entity.id
_entity.type
_entity.pdbx_description
1 polymer ?
#
loop_
_entity_poly.entity_id
_entity_poly.type
_entity_poly.pdbx_seq_one_letter_code
_entity_poly.pdbx_strand_id
1 'polypeptide(L)'
;MRFRLLTACLLAAGVAHADDLQKDHGLQVMDERGCVLGNAGMQAPTLTLMAAAYGESEARKDMALAQMKQALEAGCPVDEPDQMGLSALNGAILYNEPVLVKLLLDHGADPKRKIVSPKTTLNGLDSLGFLNVLDKRDGKRDRKAIGNLLKAHR
;
A
#
# COMPACT_ATOMS: atom_id res chain seq x y z
N MET A 1 26.83 -29.96 -61.15
CA MET A 1 27.54 -28.71 -60.79
C MET A 1 27.34 -28.45 -59.31
N ARG A 2 28.42 -28.13 -58.59
CA ARG A 2 28.44 -27.72 -57.18
C ARG A 2 28.11 -26.23 -57.07
N PHE A 3 27.38 -25.81 -56.04
CA PHE A 3 27.76 -24.67 -55.19
C PHE A 3 27.14 -24.83 -53.80
N ARG A 4 27.99 -24.71 -52.77
CA ARG A 4 27.68 -24.68 -51.32
C ARG A 4 27.55 -23.22 -50.86
N LEU A 5 27.16 -23.06 -49.58
CA LEU A 5 27.11 -21.86 -48.71
C LEU A 5 25.74 -21.16 -48.67
N LEU A 6 25.20 -20.68 -47.55
CA LEU A 6 25.42 -20.81 -46.10
C LEU A 6 24.18 -20.12 -45.46
N THR A 7 23.81 -20.54 -44.26
CA THR A 7 22.87 -19.94 -43.29
C THR A 7 22.63 -18.42 -43.36
N ALA A 8 21.38 -17.99 -43.13
CA ALA A 8 21.06 -16.83 -42.29
C ALA A 8 19.65 -16.94 -41.69
N CYS A 9 19.61 -17.16 -40.37
CA CYS A 9 18.50 -16.90 -39.46
C CYS A 9 18.25 -15.37 -39.31
N LEU A 10 17.16 -14.98 -38.62
CA LEU A 10 16.86 -13.65 -38.02
C LEU A 10 16.18 -12.63 -38.98
N LEU A 11 15.10 -11.88 -38.69
CA LEU A 11 14.44 -11.39 -37.45
C LEU A 11 12.94 -11.12 -37.73
N ALA A 12 12.03 -11.64 -36.90
CA ALA A 12 11.36 -10.96 -35.77
C ALA A 12 10.16 -10.07 -36.16
N ALA A 13 8.97 -10.65 -36.01
CA ALA A 13 7.73 -9.91 -35.79
C ALA A 13 7.81 -9.27 -34.40
N GLY A 14 8.10 -7.98 -34.34
CA GLY A 14 8.02 -7.19 -33.11
C GLY A 14 6.60 -6.71 -32.91
N VAL A 15 5.84 -7.43 -32.08
CA VAL A 15 4.58 -6.93 -31.51
C VAL A 15 4.93 -5.74 -30.62
N ALA A 16 4.14 -4.69 -30.76
CA ALA A 16 4.16 -3.53 -29.89
C ALA A 16 4.13 -3.93 -28.41
N HIS A 17 5.19 -3.61 -27.68
CA HIS A 17 5.07 -3.27 -26.28
C HIS A 17 5.67 -1.89 -26.12
N ALA A 18 4.80 -0.98 -25.71
CA ALA A 18 5.20 0.33 -25.26
C ALA A 18 6.27 0.15 -24.18
N ASP A 19 7.46 0.68 -24.44
CA ASP A 19 8.40 1.06 -23.38
C ASP A 19 7.78 2.24 -22.63
N ASP A 20 6.67 1.98 -21.94
CA ASP A 20 5.99 2.95 -21.10
C ASP A 20 6.79 3.11 -19.81
N LEU A 21 7.60 4.18 -19.79
CA LEU A 21 7.62 5.17 -18.72
C LEU A 21 7.29 4.67 -17.30
N GLN A 22 8.10 3.77 -16.75
CA GLN A 22 8.21 3.67 -15.30
C GLN A 22 9.64 3.31 -14.95
N LYS A 23 10.36 4.25 -14.31
CA LYS A 23 11.44 3.87 -13.40
C LYS A 23 10.77 3.06 -12.30
N ASP A 24 10.69 1.76 -12.57
CA ASP A 24 10.18 0.75 -11.68
C ASP A 24 10.82 1.03 -10.32
N HIS A 25 10.00 1.27 -9.30
CA HIS A 25 10.48 1.35 -7.92
C HIS A 25 11.05 0.00 -7.44
N GLY A 26 11.16 -0.97 -8.36
CA GLY A 26 11.64 -2.33 -8.19
C GLY A 26 10.60 -3.20 -7.51
N LEU A 27 9.42 -2.66 -7.22
CA LEU A 27 8.36 -3.34 -6.50
C LEU A 27 7.48 -4.08 -7.50
N GLN A 28 7.41 -5.40 -7.34
CA GLN A 28 6.62 -6.30 -8.16
C GLN A 28 5.54 -6.94 -7.30
N VAL A 29 4.53 -7.51 -7.96
CA VAL A 29 3.56 -8.38 -7.32
C VAL A 29 4.23 -9.67 -6.87
N MET A 30 4.07 -10.03 -5.60
CA MET A 30 4.73 -11.17 -4.96
C MET A 30 3.80 -12.38 -4.73
N ASP A 31 2.49 -12.21 -4.93
CA ASP A 31 1.49 -13.28 -4.83
C ASP A 31 0.46 -13.19 -5.97
N GLU A 32 -0.29 -14.27 -6.18
CA GLU A 32 -1.23 -14.39 -7.30
C GLU A 32 -2.35 -13.33 -7.32
N ARG A 33 -2.71 -12.77 -6.16
CA ARG A 33 -3.81 -11.81 -6.00
C ARG A 33 -3.33 -10.36 -5.97
N GLY A 34 -2.03 -10.11 -5.93
CA GLY A 34 -1.49 -8.76 -5.78
C GLY A 34 -1.65 -8.20 -4.36
N CYS A 35 -1.73 -9.05 -3.34
CA CYS A 35 -1.88 -8.61 -1.95
C CYS A 35 -0.57 -8.22 -1.28
N VAL A 36 0.56 -8.62 -1.86
CA VAL A 36 1.91 -8.30 -1.42
C VAL A 36 2.66 -7.70 -2.61
N LEU A 37 3.22 -6.51 -2.38
CA LEU A 37 4.21 -5.91 -3.27
C LEU A 37 5.58 -5.96 -2.61
N GLY A 38 6.62 -6.11 -3.41
CA GLY A 38 7.96 -6.21 -2.87
C GLY A 38 9.05 -6.42 -3.91
N ASN A 39 10.24 -6.72 -3.43
CA ASN A 39 11.40 -7.12 -4.20
C ASN A 39 12.26 -8.08 -3.37
N ALA A 40 13.47 -8.40 -3.83
CA ALA A 40 14.38 -9.31 -3.14
C ALA A 40 14.77 -8.84 -1.72
N GLY A 41 14.68 -7.54 -1.42
CA GLY A 41 15.08 -6.96 -0.13
C GLY A 41 13.93 -6.63 0.83
N MET A 42 12.71 -6.45 0.32
CA MET A 42 11.56 -6.08 1.17
C MET A 42 10.24 -6.49 0.50
N GLN A 43 9.31 -6.99 1.29
CA GLN A 43 7.94 -7.27 0.88
C GLN A 43 7.00 -6.76 1.96
N ALA A 44 5.85 -6.24 1.55
CA ALA A 44 4.81 -5.78 2.47
C ALA A 44 3.43 -5.87 1.81
N PRO A 45 2.36 -5.91 2.61
CA PRO A 45 1.01 -5.85 2.09
C PRO A 45 0.82 -4.64 1.17
N THR A 46 0.16 -4.83 0.02
CA THR A 46 -0.10 -3.77 -0.96
C THR A 46 -0.79 -2.57 -0.30
N LEU A 47 -1.76 -2.82 0.59
CA LEU A 47 -2.50 -1.77 1.27
C LEU A 47 -1.61 -0.92 2.20
N THR A 48 -0.62 -1.53 2.88
CA THR A 48 0.29 -0.79 3.76
C THR A 48 1.27 0.05 2.95
N LEU A 49 1.81 -0.51 1.87
CA LEU A 49 2.70 0.21 0.95
C LEU A 49 2.00 1.37 0.26
N MET A 50 0.77 1.17 -0.23
CA MET A 50 0.00 2.22 -0.90
C MET A 50 -0.43 3.31 0.07
N ALA A 51 -0.77 2.98 1.31
CA ALA A 51 -1.03 3.99 2.34
C ALA A 51 0.20 4.87 2.63
N ALA A 52 1.41 4.31 2.57
CA ALA A 52 2.66 5.07 2.72
C ALA A 52 3.07 5.83 1.44
N ALA A 53 2.71 5.32 0.27
CA ALA A 53 2.94 5.95 -1.02
C ALA A 53 1.89 7.02 -1.38
N TYR A 54 0.82 7.12 -0.57
CA TYR A 54 -0.20 8.16 -0.65
C TYR A 54 0.44 9.53 -0.38
N GLY A 55 1.07 10.07 -1.41
CA GLY A 55 1.87 11.28 -1.35
C GLY A 55 1.03 12.55 -1.46
N GLU A 56 1.71 13.69 -1.50
CA GLU A 56 1.03 14.99 -1.55
C GLU A 56 0.51 15.36 -2.95
N SER A 57 1.05 14.78 -4.03
CA SER A 57 0.58 15.06 -5.38
C SER A 57 -0.67 14.25 -5.72
N GLU A 58 -1.62 14.89 -6.41
CA GLU A 58 -2.88 14.24 -6.82
C GLU A 58 -2.63 12.98 -7.66
N ALA A 59 -1.66 13.01 -8.56
CA ALA A 59 -1.28 11.82 -9.35
C ALA A 59 -0.85 10.62 -8.48
N ARG A 60 -0.18 10.85 -7.35
CA ARG A 60 0.19 9.78 -6.41
C ARG A 60 -1.00 9.29 -5.60
N LYS A 61 -1.88 10.19 -5.18
CA LYS A 61 -3.12 9.83 -4.47
C LYS A 61 -4.02 8.99 -5.35
N ASP A 62 -4.24 9.39 -6.60
CA ASP A 62 -5.09 8.68 -7.55
C ASP A 62 -4.56 7.27 -7.82
N MET A 63 -3.26 7.15 -8.06
CA MET A 63 -2.58 5.87 -8.25
C MET A 63 -2.72 4.97 -7.02
N ALA A 64 -2.39 5.47 -5.82
CA ALA A 64 -2.48 4.71 -4.58
C ALA A 64 -3.93 4.28 -4.30
N LEU A 65 -4.92 5.16 -4.49
CA LEU A 65 -6.33 4.84 -4.32
C LEU A 65 -6.79 3.75 -5.30
N ALA A 66 -6.39 3.85 -6.58
CA ALA A 66 -6.73 2.85 -7.57
C ALA A 66 -6.18 1.48 -7.18
N GLN A 67 -4.90 1.41 -6.80
CA GLN A 67 -4.27 0.15 -6.39
C GLN A 67 -4.85 -0.41 -5.09
N MET A 68 -5.17 0.44 -4.11
CA MET A 68 -5.82 0.00 -2.87
C MET A 68 -7.22 -0.56 -3.13
N LYS A 69 -8.02 0.10 -3.98
CA LYS A 69 -9.35 -0.41 -4.36
C LYS A 69 -9.27 -1.74 -5.08
N GLN A 70 -8.35 -1.88 -6.04
CA GLN A 70 -8.13 -3.14 -6.75
C GLN A 70 -7.73 -4.27 -5.79
N ALA A 71 -6.82 -4.01 -4.84
CA ALA A 71 -6.43 -5.00 -3.85
C ALA A 71 -7.59 -5.39 -2.92
N LEU A 72 -8.41 -4.43 -2.49
CA LEU A 72 -9.59 -4.70 -1.67
C LEU A 72 -10.64 -5.52 -2.44
N GLU A 73 -10.90 -5.18 -3.71
CA GLU A 73 -11.80 -5.92 -4.59
C GLU A 73 -11.30 -7.35 -4.89
N ALA A 74 -9.99 -7.54 -4.95
CA ALA A 74 -9.35 -8.86 -5.07
C ALA A 74 -9.38 -9.69 -3.76
N GLY A 75 -9.96 -9.15 -2.69
CA GLY A 75 -10.08 -9.83 -1.41
C GLY A 75 -8.78 -9.89 -0.60
N CYS A 76 -7.89 -8.92 -0.80
CA CYS A 76 -6.70 -8.80 0.04
C CYS A 76 -7.08 -8.45 1.49
N PRO A 77 -6.39 -9.04 2.50
CA PRO A 77 -6.76 -8.80 3.89
C PRO A 77 -6.50 -7.33 4.28
N VAL A 78 -7.57 -6.62 4.65
CA VAL A 78 -7.53 -5.18 4.95
C VAL A 78 -6.65 -4.81 6.15
N ASP A 79 -6.53 -5.74 7.11
CA ASP A 79 -5.82 -5.55 8.37
C ASP A 79 -4.45 -6.25 8.43
N GLU A 80 -3.94 -6.74 7.29
CA GLU A 80 -2.62 -7.35 7.24
C GLU A 80 -1.55 -6.32 7.64
N PRO A 81 -0.78 -6.56 8.71
CA PRO A 81 0.21 -5.61 9.17
C PRO A 81 1.51 -5.71 8.36
N ASP A 82 2.25 -4.62 8.31
CA ASP A 82 3.64 -4.63 7.87
C ASP A 82 4.57 -5.25 8.94
N GLN A 83 5.88 -5.25 8.64
CA GLN A 83 6.90 -5.77 9.56
C GLN A 83 7.01 -5.02 10.90
N MET A 84 6.42 -3.82 11.02
CA MET A 84 6.36 -3.04 12.26
C MET A 84 5.06 -3.27 13.05
N GLY A 85 4.14 -4.10 12.54
CA GLY A 85 2.84 -4.37 13.13
C GLY A 85 1.75 -3.37 12.72
N LEU A 86 2.02 -2.53 11.72
CA LEU A 86 1.09 -1.47 11.28
C LEU A 86 0.27 -1.96 10.08
N SER A 87 -1.06 -1.98 10.20
CA SER A 87 -1.94 -2.15 9.04
C SER A 87 -2.05 -0.86 8.23
N ALA A 88 -2.70 -0.93 7.07
CA ALA A 88 -2.94 0.23 6.22
C ALA A 88 -3.73 1.34 6.95
N LEU A 89 -4.63 0.96 7.87
CA LEU A 89 -5.39 1.93 8.67
C LEU A 89 -4.46 2.74 9.59
N ASN A 90 -3.46 2.09 10.17
CA ASN A 90 -2.46 2.77 10.99
C ASN A 90 -1.58 3.69 10.12
N GLY A 91 -1.21 3.28 8.91
CA GLY A 91 -0.53 4.13 7.94
C GLY A 91 -1.34 5.41 7.63
N ALA A 92 -2.62 5.25 7.27
CA ALA A 92 -3.52 6.36 6.99
C ALA A 92 -3.64 7.35 8.18
N ILE A 93 -3.67 6.84 9.41
CA ILE A 93 -3.68 7.66 10.63
C ILE A 93 -2.35 8.40 10.82
N LEU A 94 -1.22 7.72 10.62
CA LEU A 94 0.13 8.29 10.74
C LEU A 94 0.34 9.47 9.76
N TYR A 95 -0.08 9.29 8.51
CA TYR A 95 0.04 10.29 7.45
C TYR A 95 -1.10 11.32 7.44
N ASN A 96 -2.05 11.24 8.38
CA ASN A 96 -3.20 12.13 8.48
C ASN A 96 -4.07 12.17 7.22
N GLU A 97 -4.41 11.00 6.70
CA GLU A 97 -5.16 10.84 5.45
C GLU A 97 -6.60 10.34 5.71
N PRO A 98 -7.56 11.22 6.01
CA PRO A 98 -8.93 10.83 6.34
C PRO A 98 -9.65 10.11 5.18
N VAL A 99 -9.25 10.35 3.93
CA VAL A 99 -9.79 9.65 2.76
C VAL A 99 -9.44 8.16 2.81
N LEU A 100 -8.19 7.83 3.12
CA LEU A 100 -7.75 6.44 3.29
C LEU A 100 -8.36 5.80 4.53
N VAL A 101 -8.47 6.54 5.64
CA VAL A 101 -9.15 6.05 6.84
C VAL A 101 -10.58 5.65 6.52
N LYS A 102 -11.32 6.50 5.79
CA LYS A 102 -12.69 6.18 5.37
C LYS A 102 -12.74 4.94 4.48
N LEU A 103 -11.91 4.89 3.43
CA LEU A 103 -11.85 3.76 2.50
C LEU A 103 -11.63 2.42 3.24
N LEU A 104 -10.64 2.38 4.14
CA LEU A 104 -10.28 1.15 4.84
C LEU A 104 -11.38 0.71 5.83
N LEU A 105 -11.99 1.65 6.54
CA LEU A 105 -13.11 1.37 7.44
C LEU A 105 -14.36 0.89 6.69
N ASP A 106 -14.70 1.51 5.56
CA ASP A 106 -15.81 1.08 4.70
C ASP A 106 -15.61 -0.36 4.17
N HIS A 107 -14.35 -0.79 4.03
CA HIS A 107 -13.96 -2.14 3.63
C HIS A 107 -13.65 -3.08 4.83
N GLY A 108 -14.05 -2.70 6.04
CA GLY A 108 -14.04 -3.60 7.20
C GLY A 108 -12.72 -3.66 7.97
N ALA A 109 -11.81 -2.70 7.81
CA ALA A 109 -10.67 -2.57 8.72
C ALA A 109 -11.16 -2.42 10.18
N ASP A 110 -10.60 -3.21 11.10
CA ASP A 110 -10.97 -3.17 12.51
C ASP A 110 -10.17 -2.09 13.27
N PRO A 111 -10.78 -0.95 13.65
CA PRO A 111 -10.08 0.10 14.40
C PRO A 111 -9.71 -0.31 15.83
N LYS A 112 -10.21 -1.45 16.33
CA LYS A 112 -9.87 -2.01 17.66
C LYS A 112 -8.73 -3.03 17.61
N ARG A 113 -8.31 -3.47 16.41
CA ARG A 113 -7.17 -4.36 16.24
C ARG A 113 -5.94 -3.74 16.90
N LYS A 114 -5.28 -4.52 17.75
CA LYS A 114 -4.08 -4.05 18.45
C LYS A 114 -2.85 -4.17 17.57
N ILE A 115 -2.04 -3.12 17.55
CA ILE A 115 -0.71 -3.14 16.98
C ILE A 115 0.16 -4.12 17.78
N VAL A 116 0.78 -5.07 17.10
CA VAL A 116 1.77 -5.99 17.68
C VAL A 116 3.14 -5.56 17.15
N SER A 117 3.92 -4.88 17.99
CA SER A 117 5.19 -4.27 17.57
C SER A 117 6.28 -4.52 18.61
N PRO A 118 7.54 -4.72 18.22
CA PRO A 118 8.65 -4.75 19.18
C PRO A 118 8.86 -3.40 19.88
N LYS A 119 8.31 -2.30 19.33
CA LYS A 119 8.36 -0.98 19.95
C LYS A 119 7.25 -0.85 21.00
N THR A 120 7.63 -0.79 22.28
CA THR A 120 6.70 -0.65 23.42
C THR A 120 5.76 0.54 23.30
N THR A 121 6.18 1.63 22.66
CA THR A 121 5.35 2.83 22.45
C THR A 121 4.16 2.59 21.53
N LEU A 122 4.23 1.61 20.62
CA LEU A 122 3.17 1.29 19.67
C LEU A 122 2.39 0.03 20.07
N ASN A 123 3.09 -0.92 20.70
CA ASN A 123 2.54 -2.22 21.04
C ASN A 123 1.29 -2.11 21.94
N GLY A 124 0.23 -2.82 21.57
CA GLY A 124 -1.03 -2.85 22.31
C GLY A 124 -1.95 -1.64 22.08
N LEU A 125 -1.54 -0.66 21.26
CA LEU A 125 -2.44 0.42 20.85
C LEU A 125 -3.44 -0.09 19.81
N ASP A 126 -4.69 0.36 19.93
CA ASP A 126 -5.63 0.34 18.81
C ASP A 126 -5.51 1.65 18.01
N SER A 127 -6.30 1.81 16.95
CA SER A 127 -6.22 2.98 16.06
C SER A 127 -6.49 4.30 16.80
N LEU A 128 -7.37 4.32 17.80
CA LEU A 128 -7.64 5.52 18.59
C LEU A 128 -6.49 5.83 19.56
N GLY A 129 -5.97 4.80 20.23
CA GLY A 129 -4.80 4.92 21.10
C GLY A 129 -3.58 5.42 20.32
N PHE A 130 -3.39 4.92 19.10
CA PHE A 130 -2.35 5.37 18.20
C PHE A 130 -2.54 6.83 17.77
N LEU A 131 -3.75 7.23 17.37
CA LEU A 131 -4.10 8.62 17.08
C LEU A 131 -3.77 9.56 18.27
N ASN A 132 -4.14 9.16 19.49
CA ASN A 132 -3.89 9.96 20.69
C ASN A 132 -2.39 10.15 20.96
N VAL A 133 -1.55 9.15 20.67
CA VAL A 133 -0.09 9.28 20.78
C VAL A 133 0.45 10.28 19.75
N LEU A 134 -0.07 10.26 18.52
CA LEU A 134 0.33 11.20 17.47
C LEU A 134 -0.08 12.64 17.80
N ASP A 135 -1.29 12.86 18.31
CA ASP A 135 -1.78 14.19 18.71
C ASP A 135 -0.98 14.77 19.87
N LYS A 136 -0.54 13.94 20.82
CA LYS A 136 0.37 14.40 21.89
C LYS A 136 1.74 14.81 21.36
N ARG A 137 2.24 14.12 20.32
CA ARG A 137 3.54 14.40 19.71
C ARG A 137 3.50 15.63 18.79
N ASP A 138 2.40 15.82 18.08
CA ASP A 138 2.19 16.90 17.12
C ASP A 138 0.72 17.36 17.13
N GLY A 139 0.39 18.17 18.13
CA GLY A 139 -0.96 18.70 18.33
C GLY A 139 -1.32 19.87 17.40
N LYS A 140 -0.40 20.30 16.53
CA LYS A 140 -0.68 21.34 15.53
C LYS A 140 -1.37 20.77 14.29
N ARG A 141 -1.14 19.49 13.99
CA ARG A 141 -1.74 18.80 12.85
C ARG A 141 -3.18 18.41 13.19
N ASP A 142 -4.13 18.92 12.40
CA ASP A 142 -5.56 18.63 12.61
C ASP A 142 -5.89 17.20 12.18
N ARG A 143 -6.26 16.37 13.15
CA ARG A 143 -6.72 14.98 12.96
C ARG A 143 -8.18 14.75 13.37
N LYS A 144 -8.97 15.82 13.54
CA LYS A 144 -10.37 15.70 14.01
C LYS A 144 -11.23 14.83 13.09
N ALA A 145 -11.05 14.95 11.78
CA ALA A 145 -11.76 14.13 10.79
C ALA A 145 -11.51 12.63 11.01
N ILE A 146 -10.25 12.24 11.22
CA ILE A 146 -9.87 10.86 11.53
C ILE A 146 -10.48 10.41 12.85
N GLY A 147 -10.38 11.23 13.89
CA GLY A 147 -10.97 10.94 15.20
C GLY A 147 -12.49 10.71 15.13
N ASN A 148 -13.20 11.44 14.26
CA ASN A 148 -14.63 11.25 14.04
C ASN A 148 -14.93 9.96 13.27
N LEU A 149 -14.18 9.66 12.21
CA LEU A 149 -14.31 8.41 11.44
C LEU A 149 -14.11 7.17 12.33
N LEU A 150 -13.07 7.16 13.16
CA LEU A 150 -12.78 6.06 14.08
C LEU A 150 -13.88 5.90 15.14
N LYS A 151 -14.49 6.99 15.62
CA LYS A 151 -15.59 6.94 16.59
C LYS A 151 -16.89 6.39 15.98
N ALA A 152 -17.12 6.64 14.69
CA ALA A 152 -18.29 6.14 13.98
C ALA A 152 -18.25 4.61 13.75
N HIS A 153 -17.06 4.00 13.79
CA HIS A 153 -16.84 2.56 13.55
C HIS A 153 -16.47 1.79 14.83
N ARG A 154 -16.95 2.24 16.01
CA ARG A 154 -16.70 1.60 17.30
C ARG A 154 -17.71 0.51 17.65
#